data_AF-A0A7V0MA60-F1
#
_entry.id   AF-A0A7V0MA60-F1
#
_cell.length_a   1.000
_cell.length_b   1.000
_cell.length_c   1.000
_cell.angle_alpha   90.00
_cell.angle_beta   90.00
_cell.angle_gamma   90.00
#
_symmetry.space_group_name_H-M   'P 1'
#
loop_
_entity.id
_entity.type
_entity.pdbx_description
1 polymer ?
#
loop_
_entity_poly.entity_id
_entity_poly.type
_entity_poly.pdbx_seq_one_letter_code
_entity_poly.pdbx_strand_id
1 'polypeptide(L)'
;SEFSDPQWLCLDLGSKKEINNITLHWETAYATVYEIQVSNDGQNWETVYTENFGTGGVDSITLNHPQTARFIRIYLIERGTEWGYSLWEVEVD
;
A
#
# COMPACT_ATOMS: atom_id res chain seq x y z
N SER A 1 -0.26 14.92 19.55
CA SER A 1 0.26 14.12 18.43
C SER A 1 -0.41 14.66 17.18
N GLU A 2 0.34 15.27 16.27
CA GLU A 2 -0.21 15.66 14.97
C GLU A 2 0.03 14.50 13.99
N PHE A 3 -0.99 14.13 13.21
CA PHE A 3 -0.83 13.18 12.13
C PHE A 3 -0.07 13.85 10.99
N SER A 4 0.90 13.17 10.41
CA SER A 4 1.76 13.70 9.34
C SER A 4 1.60 12.90 8.07
N ASP A 5 1.58 13.59 6.94
CA ASP A 5 1.63 13.00 5.61
C ASP A 5 2.95 13.37 4.93
N PRO A 6 3.56 12.48 4.13
CA PRO A 6 3.15 11.10 3.86
C PRO A 6 3.52 10.13 5.00
N GLN A 7 2.91 8.94 5.01
CA GLN A 7 3.29 7.79 5.84
C GLN A 7 3.54 6.55 4.98
N TRP A 8 4.03 5.46 5.58
CA TRP A 8 4.18 4.20 4.86
C TRP A 8 4.06 2.98 5.76
N LEU A 9 3.61 1.88 5.17
CA LEU A 9 3.62 0.54 5.75
C LEU A 9 4.47 -0.35 4.85
N CYS A 10 5.44 -1.08 5.41
CA CYS A 10 6.29 -2.02 4.68
C CYS A 10 6.02 -3.45 5.17
N LEU A 11 5.87 -4.37 4.23
CA LEU A 11 5.72 -5.80 4.47
C LEU A 11 6.97 -6.52 3.92
N ASP A 12 7.68 -7.26 4.77
CA ASP A 12 8.71 -8.22 4.36
C ASP A 12 8.06 -9.59 4.19
N LEU A 13 8.03 -10.11 2.96
CA LEU A 13 7.45 -11.40 2.62
C LEU A 13 8.36 -12.58 2.99
N GLY A 14 9.56 -12.32 3.52
CA GLY A 14 10.58 -13.30 3.92
C GLY A 14 11.46 -13.81 2.79
N SER A 15 10.94 -13.84 1.56
CA SER A 15 11.66 -14.19 0.34
C SER A 15 11.05 -13.45 -0.86
N LYS A 16 11.71 -13.51 -2.02
CA LYS A 16 11.07 -13.06 -3.26
C LYS A 16 9.86 -13.94 -3.55
N LYS A 17 8.71 -13.32 -3.78
CA LYS A 17 7.46 -13.96 -4.18
C LYS A 17 6.91 -13.25 -5.42
N GLU A 18 6.20 -14.00 -6.25
CA GLU A 18 5.34 -13.39 -7.26
C GLU A 18 4.15 -12.74 -6.54
N ILE A 19 3.78 -11.55 -7.00
CA ILE A 19 2.71 -10.71 -6.45
C ILE A 19 1.85 -10.29 -7.63
N ASN A 20 0.57 -10.58 -7.56
CA ASN A 20 -0.39 -10.24 -8.60
C ASN A 20 -1.57 -9.45 -8.04
N ASN A 21 -2.05 -9.81 -6.85
CA ASN A 21 -3.16 -9.12 -6.20
C ASN A 21 -2.76 -8.62 -4.81
N ILE A 22 -3.26 -7.43 -4.48
CA ILE A 22 -3.11 -6.83 -3.16
C ILE A 22 -4.49 -6.34 -2.73
N THR A 23 -4.92 -6.74 -1.53
CA THR A 23 -6.18 -6.26 -0.94
C THR A 23 -5.87 -5.42 0.29
N LEU A 24 -6.43 -4.22 0.34
CA LEU A 24 -6.31 -3.30 1.48
C LEU A 24 -7.66 -3.18 2.18
N HIS A 25 -7.68 -3.50 3.47
CA HIS A 25 -8.87 -3.31 4.31
C HIS A 25 -8.70 -2.08 5.19
N TRP A 26 -9.29 -0.96 4.77
CA TRP A 26 -9.29 0.28 5.53
C TRP A 26 -10.36 0.26 6.64
N GLU A 27 -10.09 0.99 7.72
CA GLU A 27 -11.15 1.44 8.63
C GLU A 27 -11.81 2.72 8.06
N THR A 28 -12.47 3.51 8.91
CA THR A 28 -13.05 4.80 8.53
C THR A 28 -12.00 5.82 8.11
N ALA A 29 -10.77 5.71 8.60
CA ALA A 29 -9.68 6.61 8.26
C ALA A 29 -8.75 5.97 7.21
N TYR A 30 -8.70 6.53 6.01
CA TYR A 30 -8.08 5.92 4.84
C TYR A 30 -7.20 6.90 4.05
N ALA A 31 -6.42 6.37 3.10
CA ALA A 31 -5.70 7.17 2.12
C ALA A 31 -6.53 7.37 0.84
N THR A 32 -6.68 8.63 0.41
CA THR A 32 -7.28 8.95 -0.89
C THR A 32 -6.25 8.97 -2.01
N VAL A 33 -4.97 9.25 -1.70
CA VAL A 33 -3.85 9.10 -2.62
C VAL A 33 -2.81 8.19 -1.97
N TYR A 34 -2.45 7.11 -2.66
CA TYR A 34 -1.40 6.20 -2.22
C TYR A 34 -0.75 5.47 -3.40
N GLU A 35 0.44 4.93 -3.15
CA GLU A 35 1.16 4.07 -4.08
C GLU A 35 1.42 2.70 -3.46
N ILE A 36 1.37 1.67 -4.29
CA ILE A 36 1.98 0.39 -3.97
C ILE A 36 3.34 0.34 -4.65
N GLN A 37 4.34 0.08 -3.84
CA GLN A 37 5.72 -0.04 -4.27
C GLN A 37 6.27 -1.40 -3.89
N VAL A 38 7.20 -1.91 -4.69
CA VAL A 38 7.89 -3.17 -4.44
C VAL A 38 9.39 -2.97 -4.34
N SER A 39 10.06 -3.85 -3.62
CA SER A 39 11.52 -3.85 -3.52
C SER A 39 12.09 -5.26 -3.36
N ASN A 40 13.32 -5.43 -3.87
CA ASN A 40 14.11 -6.64 -3.66
C ASN A 40 15.08 -6.52 -2.46
N ASP A 41 15.39 -5.31 -2.01
CA ASP A 41 16.42 -5.02 -1.01
C ASP A 41 15.93 -4.13 0.16
N GLY A 42 14.69 -3.65 0.09
CA GLY A 42 14.08 -2.76 1.09
C GLY A 42 14.58 -1.31 1.02
N GLN A 43 15.45 -0.98 0.07
CA GLN A 43 16.10 0.33 -0.07
C GLN A 43 15.69 1.02 -1.38
N ASN A 44 15.72 0.27 -2.48
CA ASN A 44 15.32 0.73 -3.81
C ASN A 44 13.89 0.28 -4.08
N TRP A 45 13.00 1.25 -4.33
CA TRP A 45 11.58 1.03 -4.46
C TRP A 45 11.09 1.39 -5.85
N GLU A 46 10.23 0.54 -6.41
CA GLU A 46 9.55 0.75 -7.69
C GLU A 46 8.04 0.85 -7.47
N THR A 47 7.41 1.90 -7.99
CA THR A 47 5.96 2.06 -7.94
C THR A 47 5.31 1.18 -9.01
N VAL A 48 4.43 0.28 -8.57
CA VAL A 48 3.74 -0.69 -9.44
C VAL A 48 2.25 -0.40 -9.58
N TYR A 49 1.70 0.45 -8.70
CA TYR A 49 0.33 0.93 -8.76
C TYR A 49 0.19 2.26 -8.02
N THR A 50 -0.71 3.13 -8.51
CA THR A 50 -1.04 4.44 -7.93
C THR A 50 -2.55 4.60 -7.90
N GLU A 51 -3.08 4.92 -6.71
CA GLU A 51 -4.47 5.38 -6.51
C GLU A 51 -4.43 6.88 -6.24
N ASN A 52 -5.32 7.63 -6.88
CA ASN A 52 -5.43 9.09 -6.74
C ASN A 52 -6.78 9.53 -6.17
N PHE A 53 -7.78 8.65 -6.16
CA PHE A 53 -9.16 8.97 -5.76
C PHE A 53 -9.77 7.85 -4.91
N GLY A 54 -8.98 7.28 -4.00
CA GLY A 54 -9.40 6.23 -3.08
C GLY A 54 -10.55 6.68 -2.18
N THR A 55 -11.48 5.77 -1.87
CA THR A 55 -12.70 6.07 -1.09
C THR A 55 -12.78 5.32 0.24
N GLY A 56 -11.70 4.60 0.61
CA GLY A 56 -11.65 3.74 1.78
C GLY A 56 -12.44 2.44 1.60
N GLY A 57 -12.71 1.73 2.68
CA GLY A 57 -13.34 0.41 2.62
C GLY A 57 -12.36 -0.68 2.18
N VAL A 58 -12.73 -1.47 1.16
CA VAL A 58 -11.89 -2.55 0.64
C VAL A 58 -11.40 -2.18 -0.75
N ASP A 59 -10.09 -2.02 -0.91
CA ASP A 59 -9.46 -1.83 -2.21
C ASP A 59 -8.86 -3.16 -2.67
N SER A 60 -9.39 -3.73 -3.76
CA SER A 60 -8.86 -4.94 -4.39
C SER A 60 -8.10 -4.56 -5.66
N ILE A 61 -6.78 -4.72 -5.63
CA ILE A 61 -5.88 -4.19 -6.64
C ILE A 61 -5.21 -5.36 -7.36
N THR A 62 -5.47 -5.48 -8.67
CA THR A 62 -4.75 -6.40 -9.56
C THR A 62 -3.70 -5.62 -10.33
N LEU A 63 -2.44 -6.05 -10.24
CA LEU A 63 -1.35 -5.41 -10.98
C LEU A 63 -1.49 -5.69 -12.48
N ASN A 64 -1.14 -4.70 -13.32
CA ASN A 64 -1.16 -4.87 -14.77
C ASN A 64 -0.25 -6.02 -15.24
N HIS A 65 0.84 -6.25 -14.50
CA HIS A 65 1.78 -7.34 -14.70
C HIS A 65 2.22 -7.88 -13.33
N PRO A 66 2.28 -9.22 -13.14
CA PRO A 66 2.83 -9.79 -11.91
C PRO A 66 4.24 -9.30 -11.62
N GLN A 67 4.54 -9.05 -10.35
CA GLN A 67 5.83 -8.55 -9.88
C GLN A 67 6.51 -9.58 -9.00
N THR A 68 7.82 -9.78 -9.18
CA THR A 68 8.60 -10.63 -8.26
C THR A 68 9.44 -9.76 -7.33
N ALA A 69 9.07 -9.72 -6.06
CA ALA A 69 9.73 -8.89 -5.06
C ALA A 69 9.69 -9.53 -3.66
N ARG A 70 10.54 -9.05 -2.75
CA ARG A 70 10.55 -9.49 -1.34
C ARG A 70 9.76 -8.56 -0.44
N PHE A 71 9.77 -7.27 -0.74
CA PHE A 71 9.11 -6.26 0.07
C PHE A 71 8.01 -5.58 -0.73
N ILE A 72 6.92 -5.26 -0.04
CA ILE A 72 5.87 -4.36 -0.52
C ILE A 72 5.81 -3.16 0.42
N ARG A 73 5.66 -1.96 -0.12
CA ARG A 73 5.40 -0.75 0.64
C ARG A 73 4.12 -0.10 0.13
N ILE A 74 3.21 0.14 1.05
CA ILE A 74 2.04 0.99 0.82
C ILE A 74 2.47 2.38 1.26
N TYR A 75 2.66 3.28 0.30
CA TYR A 75 3.11 4.66 0.51
C TYR A 75 1.90 5.58 0.49
N LEU A 76 1.53 6.09 1.67
CA LEU A 76 0.30 6.82 1.94
C LEU A 76 0.59 8.32 1.79
N ILE A 77 0.01 8.95 0.78
CA ILE A 77 0.39 10.30 0.35
C ILE A 77 -0.60 11.34 0.88
N GLU A 78 -1.90 11.09 0.72
CA GLU A 78 -2.96 12.00 1.13
C GLU A 78 -4.07 11.24 1.84
N ARG A 79 -4.54 11.78 2.96
CA ARG A 79 -5.65 11.22 3.74
C ARG A 79 -6.99 11.61 3.14
N GLY A 80 -7.96 10.71 3.19
CA GLY A 80 -9.35 11.02 2.87
C GLY A 80 -10.16 11.60 4.03
N THR A 81 -9.57 11.72 5.23
CA THR A 81 -10.22 12.22 6.45
C THR A 81 -9.27 13.08 7.27
N GLU A 82 -9.76 13.75 8.33
CA GLU A 82 -8.93 14.53 9.26
C GLU A 82 -8.08 13.65 10.22
N TRP A 83 -8.43 12.37 10.35
CA TRP A 83 -7.75 11.41 11.23
C TRP A 83 -6.49 10.84 10.56
N GLY A 84 -5.66 10.10 11.29
CA GLY A 84 -4.53 9.37 10.70
C GLY A 84 -4.97 8.25 9.75
N TYR A 85 -4.03 7.52 9.15
CA TYR A 85 -4.36 6.33 8.36
C TYR A 85 -4.68 5.12 9.26
N SER A 86 -5.69 4.33 8.92
CA SER A 86 -6.07 3.10 9.63
C SER A 86 -6.33 1.96 8.65
N LEU A 87 -5.44 0.96 8.67
CA LEU A 87 -5.50 -0.28 7.90
C LEU A 87 -5.69 -1.45 8.86
N TRP A 88 -6.77 -2.21 8.68
CA TRP A 88 -7.01 -3.46 9.40
C TRP A 88 -6.12 -4.58 8.91
N GLU A 89 -6.02 -4.74 7.60
CA GLU A 89 -5.39 -5.90 6.97
C GLU A 89 -4.84 -5.55 5.59
N VAL A 90 -3.75 -6.24 5.25
CA VAL A 90 -3.15 -6.25 3.92
C VAL A 90 -2.98 -7.70 3.51
N GLU A 91 -3.62 -8.08 2.41
CA GLU A 91 -3.50 -9.39 1.80
C GLU A 91 -2.65 -9.31 0.53
N VAL A 92 -1.86 -10.34 0.25
CA VAL A 92 -0.94 -10.39 -0.89
C VAL A 92 -0.96 -11.80 -1.48
N ASP A 93 -1.37 -11.89 -2.75
CA ASP A 93 -1.46 -13.14 -3.54
C ASP A 93 -0.64 -13.09 -4.84
#